data_AF-A0A5J4PKS6-F1
#
_entry.id   AF-A0A5J4PKS6-F1
#
_cell.length_a   1.000
_cell.length_b   1.000
_cell.length_c   1.000
_cell.angle_alpha   90.00
_cell.angle_beta   90.00
_cell.angle_gamma   90.00
#
_symmetry.space_group_name_H-M   'P 1'
#
loop_
_entity.id
_entity.type
_entity.pdbx_description
1 polymer ?
#
loop_
_entity_poly.entity_id
_entity_poly.type
_entity_poly.pdbx_seq_one_letter_code
_entity_poly.pdbx_strand_id
1 'polypeptide(L)'
;MLQKTTGMVLHTLKYTDSLTIVDIYTELCGRASFIVPVSRSRKTGIKPGLFQPLALIEFEADFRPAITSLYRMKEVKSLFPFATIPYN
;
A
#
# COMPACT_ATOMS: atom_id res chain seq x y z
N MET A 1 6.27 4.05 -14.92
CA MET A 1 5.60 2.98 -15.70
C MET A 1 4.66 2.27 -14.75
N LEU A 2 3.46 1.90 -15.19
CA LEU A 2 2.53 1.15 -14.35
C LEU A 2 3.04 -0.27 -14.18
N GLN A 3 3.21 -0.69 -12.94
CA GLN A 3 3.72 -2.02 -12.62
C GLN A 3 2.88 -2.62 -11.50
N LYS A 4 2.46 -3.87 -11.72
CA LYS A 4 1.84 -4.70 -10.70
C LYS A 4 2.92 -5.39 -9.90
N THR A 5 2.81 -5.33 -8.59
CA THR A 5 3.76 -5.98 -7.68
C THR A 5 3.07 -6.38 -6.39
N THR A 6 3.70 -7.27 -5.66
CA THR A 6 3.28 -7.70 -4.33
C THR A 6 4.19 -7.05 -3.30
N GLY A 7 3.64 -6.73 -2.14
CA GLY A 7 4.43 -6.24 -1.03
C GLY A 7 3.75 -6.41 0.31
N MET A 8 4.55 -6.24 1.36
CA MET A 8 4.11 -6.27 2.74
C MET A 8 4.12 -4.87 3.32
N VAL A 9 3.00 -4.48 3.94
CA VAL A 9 2.86 -3.16 4.58
C VAL A 9 3.73 -3.11 5.82
N LEU A 10 4.61 -2.11 5.91
CA LEU A 10 5.48 -1.89 7.07
C LEU A 10 4.89 -0.81 7.98
N HIS A 11 4.49 0.31 7.39
CA HIS A 11 4.01 1.47 8.13
C HIS A 11 2.95 2.23 7.35
N THR A 12 2.01 2.83 8.07
CA THR A 12 0.90 3.59 7.49
C THR A 12 0.78 4.91 8.24
N LEU A 13 0.94 6.02 7.50
CA LEU A 13 0.89 7.39 8.00
C LEU A 13 -0.29 8.12 7.37
N LYS A 14 -1.24 8.58 8.19
CA LYS A 14 -2.30 9.47 7.70
C LYS A 14 -1.69 10.81 7.27
N TYR A 15 -1.91 11.22 6.02
CA TYR A 15 -1.34 12.46 5.49
C TYR A 15 -2.39 13.58 5.40
N THR A 16 -3.56 13.27 4.84
CA THR A 16 -4.74 14.16 4.86
C THR A 16 -5.99 13.34 5.22
N ASP A 17 -7.16 13.96 5.21
CA ASP A 17 -8.41 13.23 5.42
C ASP A 17 -8.75 12.25 4.30
N SER A 18 -8.19 12.46 3.10
CA SER A 18 -8.41 11.64 1.92
C SER A 18 -7.17 10.87 1.44
N LEU A 19 -5.97 11.20 1.93
CA LEU A 19 -4.72 10.60 1.51
C LEU A 19 -3.97 9.95 2.68
N THR A 20 -3.36 8.81 2.41
CA THR A 20 -2.51 8.07 3.35
C THR A 20 -1.21 7.71 2.66
N ILE A 21 -0.10 7.85 3.38
CA ILE A 21 1.22 7.39 2.94
C ILE A 21 1.45 6.01 3.54
N VAL A 22 1.83 5.05 2.71
CA VAL A 22 2.06 3.66 3.11
C VAL A 22 3.47 3.27 2.70
N ASP A 23 4.27 2.85 3.67
CA ASP A 23 5.58 2.24 3.44
C ASP A 23 5.40 0.74 3.23
N ILE A 24 5.90 0.25 2.11
CA ILE A 24 5.73 -1.14 1.69
C ILE A 24 7.10 -1.72 1.36
N TYR A 25 7.35 -2.94 1.86
CA TYR A 25 8.44 -3.77 1.36
C TYR A 25 7.94 -4.52 0.13
N THR A 26 8.42 -4.11 -1.04
CA THR A 26 8.03 -4.63 -2.35
C THR A 26 9.02 -5.68 -2.82
N GLU A 27 8.53 -6.64 -3.61
CA GLU A 27 9.37 -7.69 -4.18
C GLU A 27 10.43 -7.16 -5.15
N LEU A 28 10.09 -6.15 -5.96
CA LEU A 28 10.93 -5.69 -7.08
C LEU A 28 11.80 -4.48 -6.76
N CYS A 29 11.38 -3.62 -5.83
CA CYS A 29 12.04 -2.34 -5.57
C CYS A 29 12.48 -2.17 -4.11
N GLY A 30 12.40 -3.24 -3.30
CA GLY A 30 12.68 -3.17 -1.87
C GLY A 30 11.69 -2.25 -1.15
N ARG A 31 12.18 -1.45 -0.20
CA ARG A 31 11.33 -0.52 0.56
C ARG A 31 11.00 0.72 -0.29
N ALA A 32 9.71 0.98 -0.45
CA ALA A 32 9.21 2.16 -1.14
C ALA A 32 7.97 2.74 -0.44
N SER A 33 7.79 4.05 -0.57
CA SER A 33 6.67 4.79 0.02
C SER A 33 5.66 5.17 -1.06
N PHE A 34 4.38 4.94 -0.77
CA PHE A 34 3.28 5.16 -1.70
C PHE A 34 2.26 6.10 -1.09
N ILE A 35 1.80 7.09 -1.87
CA ILE A 35 0.65 7.91 -1.51
C ILE A 35 -0.61 7.34 -2.14
N VAL A 36 -1.63 7.12 -1.32
CA VAL A 36 -2.86 6.42 -1.70
C VAL A 36 -4.09 7.24 -1.30
N PRO A 37 -5.05 7.46 -2.21
CA PRO A 37 -6.35 8.00 -1.85
C PRO A 37 -7.18 6.93 -1.14
N VAL A 38 -7.51 7.17 0.12
CA VAL A 38 -8.33 6.28 0.93
C VAL A 38 -9.76 6.82 1.05
N SER A 39 -10.73 5.93 0.87
CA SER A 39 -12.15 6.25 1.01
C SER A 39 -12.73 5.48 2.19
N ARG A 40 -13.52 6.17 3.01
CA ARG A 40 -14.31 5.54 4.09
C ARG A 40 -15.69 5.10 3.60
N SER A 41 -16.07 5.41 2.36
CA SER A 41 -17.37 5.04 1.81
C SER A 41 -17.49 3.53 1.61
N ARG A 42 -18.68 2.97 1.86
CA ARG A 42 -18.96 1.53 1.71
C ARG A 42 -18.91 1.03 0.27
N LYS A 43 -19.15 1.91 -0.71
CA LYS A 43 -19.40 1.50 -2.12
C LYS A 43 -18.16 1.55 -3.01
N THR A 44 -17.24 2.48 -2.79
CA THR A 44 -16.13 2.73 -3.73
C THR A 44 -14.88 3.25 -3.04
N GLY A 45 -13.72 2.76 -3.52
CA GLY A 45 -12.39 3.24 -3.15
C GLY A 45 -11.57 2.29 -2.28
N ILE A 46 -10.30 2.63 -2.15
CA ILE A 46 -9.33 1.87 -1.38
C ILE A 46 -9.63 2.05 0.11
N LYS A 47 -9.86 0.93 0.81
CA LYS A 47 -10.19 0.95 2.23
C LYS A 47 -8.91 1.06 3.08
N PRO A 48 -8.89 1.88 4.14
CA PRO A 48 -7.73 1.99 5.01
C PRO A 48 -7.37 0.66 5.70
N GLY A 49 -8.35 -0.23 5.91
CA GLY A 49 -8.11 -1.56 6.47
C GLY A 49 -7.25 -2.50 5.60
N LEU A 50 -7.00 -2.18 4.34
CA LEU A 50 -6.07 -2.93 3.49
C LEU A 50 -4.60 -2.64 3.84
N PHE A 51 -4.33 -1.55 4.55
CA PHE A 51 -2.99 -1.11 4.93
C PHE A 51 -2.69 -1.36 6.41
N GLN A 52 -3.22 -2.46 6.96
CA GLN A 52 -2.80 -2.94 8.27
C GLN A 52 -1.31 -3.33 8.21
N PRO A 53 -0.51 -3.04 9.25
CA PRO A 53 0.86 -3.53 9.33
C PRO A 53 0.93 -5.04 9.10
N LEU A 54 1.97 -5.49 8.40
CA LEU A 54 2.19 -6.87 7.99
C LEU A 54 1.17 -7.44 7.00
N ALA A 55 0.17 -6.66 6.54
CA ALA A 55 -0.73 -7.12 5.50
C ALA A 55 0.03 -7.35 4.18
N LEU A 56 -0.20 -8.52 3.57
CA LEU A 56 0.29 -8.81 2.23
C LEU A 56 -0.72 -8.31 1.19
N ILE A 57 -0.25 -7.43 0.31
CA ILE A 57 -1.08 -6.76 -0.69
C ILE A 57 -0.46 -6.88 -2.07
N GLU A 58 -1.33 -7.07 -3.06
CA GLU A 58 -1.01 -6.92 -4.47
C GLU A 58 -1.51 -5.54 -4.92
N PHE A 59 -0.67 -4.76 -5.57
CA PHE A 59 -1.02 -3.41 -5.97
C PHE A 59 -0.39 -3.00 -7.29
N GLU A 60 -1.02 -2.01 -7.93
CA GLU A 60 -0.50 -1.38 -9.14
C GLU A 60 -0.07 0.05 -8.82
N ALA A 61 1.20 0.36 -9.11
CA ALA A 61 1.77 1.69 -8.86
C ALA A 61 2.53 2.21 -10.07
N ASP A 62 2.60 3.54 -10.19
CA ASP A 62 3.43 4.20 -11.19
C ASP A 62 4.82 4.47 -10.62
N PHE A 63 5.77 3.58 -10.94
CA PHE A 63 7.16 3.74 -10.54
C PHE A 63 7.83 4.75 -11.48
N ARG A 64 8.14 5.94 -10.96
CA ARG A 64 8.91 7.00 -11.62
C ARG A 64 10.09 7.42 -10.73
N PRO A 65 11.12 6.57 -10.60
CA PRO A 65 12.18 6.73 -9.61
C PRO A 65 13.01 8.02 -9.77
N ALA A 66 13.04 8.62 -10.97
CA ALA A 66 13.85 9.81 -11.24
C ALA A 66 13.27 11.13 -10.68
N ILE A 67 12.02 11.15 -10.20
CA ILE A 67 11.30 12.42 -9.94
C ILE A 67 10.75 12.53 -8.52
N THR A 68 10.48 11.41 -7.83
CA THR A 68 9.73 11.46 -6.57
C THR A 68 10.18 10.38 -5.59
N SER A 69 10.25 10.76 -4.30
CA SER A 69 10.39 9.82 -3.17
C SER A 69 9.09 9.09 -2.84
N LEU A 70 7.95 9.58 -3.35
CA LEU A 70 6.62 9.03 -3.11
C LEU A 70 5.95 8.62 -4.43
N TYR A 71 5.63 7.33 -4.55
CA TYR A 71 4.92 6.80 -5.72
C TYR A 71 3.41 6.87 -5.55
N ARG A 72 2.66 6.95 -6.66
CA ARG A 72 1.19 6.92 -6.63
C ARG A 72 0.69 5.51 -6.87
N MET A 73 -0.15 5.02 -5.96
CA MET A 73 -0.84 3.74 -6.09
C MET A 73 -2.19 3.94 -6.78
N LYS A 74 -2.54 3.07 -7.73
CA LYS A 74 -3.83 3.11 -8.44
C LYS A 74 -4.82 2.09 -7.90
N GLU A 75 -4.38 0.85 -7.75
CA GLU A 75 -5.21 -0.26 -7.33
C GLU A 75 -4.50 -1.06 -6.24
N VAL A 76 -5.28 -1.64 -5.34
CA VAL A 76 -4.78 -2.54 -4.31
C VAL A 76 -5.79 -3.63 -4.01
N LYS A 77 -5.28 -4.83 -3.78
CA LYS A 77 -6.02 -6.01 -3.36
C LYS A 77 -5.29 -6.64 -2.19
N SER A 78 -6.03 -7.09 -1.18
CA SER A 78 -5.45 -7.95 -0.16
C SER A 78 -5.30 -9.35 -0.73
N LEU A 79 -4.11 -9.94 -0.59
CA LEU A 79 -3.90 -11.34 -0.98
C LEU A 79 -4.47 -12.26 0.10
N PHE A 80 -3.99 -12.10 1.33
CA PHE A 80 -4.53 -12.77 2.50
C PHE A 80 -4.24 -11.94 3.75
N PRO A 81 -5.23 -11.70 4.62
CA PRO A 81 -5.00 -11.09 5.91
C PRO A 81 -4.40 -12.12 6.87
N PHE A 82 -3.25 -11.81 7.47
CA PHE A 82 -2.73 -12.61 8.57
C PHE A 82 -3.61 -12.42 9.80
N ALA A 83 -4.08 -13.51 10.39
CA ALA A 83 -4.90 -13.49 11.62
C ALA A 83 -4.06 -13.71 12.89
N THR A 84 -2.85 -14.25 12.74
CA THR A 84 -1.94 -14.58 13.83
C THR A 84 -0.53 -14.23 13.42
N ILE A 85 0.29 -13.84 14.40
CA ILE A 85 1.73 -13.69 14.21
C ILE A 85 2.32 -15.07 14.52
N PRO A 86 3.15 -15.65 13.63
CA PRO A 86 3.83 -16.88 13.94
C PRO A 86 4.88 -16.62 15.02
N TYR A 87 4.93 -17.52 16.00
CA TYR A 87 5.76 -17.50 17.22
C TYR A 87 5.28 -16.52 18.30
N ASN A 88 4.96 -17.08 19.47
CA ASN A 88 4.65 -16.35 20.70
C ASN A 88 5.94 -15.85 21.35
#